data_AF-A0A8J6PY14-F1
#
_entry.id   AF-A0A8J6PY14-F1
#
_cell.length_a   1.000
_cell.length_b   1.000
_cell.length_c   1.000
_cell.angle_alpha   90.00
_cell.angle_beta   90.00
_cell.angle_gamma   90.00
#
_symmetry.space_group_name_H-M   'P 1'
#
loop_
_entity.id
_entity.type
_entity.pdbx_description
1 polymer ?
#
loop_
_entity_poly.entity_id
_entity_poly.type
_entity_poly.pdbx_seq_one_letter_code
_entity_poly.pdbx_strand_id
1 'polypeptide(L)'
;MMLLYKLKAWECAIEKEIDSDKNTLKVIASLKQLLLKIDYEYETLPEYSLEKIIRVLEEVKKGKLTSRQKLLLEQMMLHGD
;
A
#
# COMPACT_ATOMS: atom_id res chain seq x y z
N MET A 1 -12.31 -1.64 0.31
CA MET A 1 -11.19 -1.72 -0.65
C MET A 1 -10.30 -2.94 -0.36
N MET A 2 -9.95 -3.76 -1.37
CA MET A 2 -9.23 -5.04 -1.18
C MET A 2 -7.74 -4.83 -0.87
N LEU A 3 -7.10 -3.81 -1.46
CA LEU A 3 -5.72 -3.39 -1.16
C LEU A 3 -5.51 -2.99 0.30
N LEU A 4 -6.43 -2.25 0.91
CA LEU A 4 -6.36 -1.88 2.33
C LEU A 4 -6.38 -3.12 3.23
N TYR A 5 -7.18 -4.13 2.88
CA TYR A 5 -7.23 -5.40 3.60
C TYR A 5 -5.92 -6.18 3.47
N LYS A 6 -5.39 -6.33 2.25
CA LYS A 6 -4.08 -6.98 2.02
C LYS A 6 -2.96 -6.31 2.80
N LEU A 7 -2.95 -4.97 2.81
CA LEU A 7 -1.94 -4.19 3.52
C LEU A 7 -2.05 -4.40 5.04
N LYS A 8 -3.27 -4.51 5.57
CA LYS A 8 -3.50 -4.81 6.99
C LYS A 8 -3.04 -6.21 7.37
N ALA A 9 -3.26 -7.20 6.50
CA ALA A 9 -2.79 -8.56 6.72
C ALA A 9 -1.26 -8.62 6.80
N TRP A 10 -0.56 -7.90 5.92
CA TRP A 10 0.90 -7.79 5.92
C TRP A 10 1.44 -7.08 7.17
N GLU A 11 0.82 -5.95 7.56
CA GLU A 11 1.14 -5.25 8.81
C GLU A 11 1.10 -6.23 9.99
N CYS A 12 0.01 -6.99 10.12
CA CYS A 12 -0.16 -7.96 11.20
C CYS A 12 0.78 -9.16 11.12
N ALA A 13 1.19 -9.58 9.91
CA ALA A 13 2.17 -10.66 9.76
C ALA A 13 3.54 -10.22 10.29
N ILE A 14 4.01 -9.04 9.87
CA ILE A 14 5.31 -8.49 10.30
C ILE A 14 5.31 -8.18 11.79
N GLU A 15 4.21 -7.64 12.34
CA GLU A 15 4.09 -7.34 13.79
C GLU A 15 4.18 -8.60 14.67
N LYS A 16 3.85 -9.78 14.13
CA LYS A 16 3.92 -11.06 14.86
C LYS A 16 5.33 -11.67 14.85
N GLU A 17 6.24 -11.15 14.03
CA GLU A 17 7.62 -11.64 13.97
C GLU A 17 8.47 -11.06 15.12
N ILE A 18 9.31 -11.91 15.71
CA ILE A 18 10.18 -11.58 16.85
C ILE A 18 11.17 -10.44 16.49
N ASP A 19 11.61 -10.39 15.23
CA ASP A 19 12.49 -9.35 14.68
C ASP A 19 11.75 -8.46 13.67
N SER A 20 10.57 -7.97 14.05
CA SER A 20 9.73 -7.12 13.22
C SER A 20 10.49 -5.96 12.54
N ASP A 21 10.44 -5.92 11.20
CA ASP A 21 11.11 -4.89 10.40
C ASP A 21 10.39 -3.54 10.52
N LYS A 22 10.88 -2.70 11.44
CA LYS A 22 10.38 -1.34 11.68
C LYS A 22 10.39 -0.46 10.43
N ASN A 23 11.32 -0.66 9.49
CA ASN A 23 11.35 0.14 8.27
C ASN A 23 10.20 -0.27 7.35
N THR A 24 9.97 -1.56 7.18
CA THR A 24 8.85 -2.07 6.38
C THR A 24 7.50 -1.65 6.98
N LEU A 25 7.34 -1.74 8.31
CA LEU A 25 6.14 -1.24 9.00
C LEU A 25 5.90 0.26 8.76
N LYS A 26 6.94 1.09 8.76
CA LYS A 26 6.80 2.52 8.43
C LYS A 26 6.33 2.73 6.99
N VAL A 27 6.84 1.95 6.04
CA VAL A 27 6.42 2.06 4.63
C VAL A 27 4.97 1.60 4.47
N ILE A 28 4.58 0.50 5.13
CA ILE A 28 3.21 0.01 5.19
C ILE A 28 2.27 1.06 5.78
N ALA A 29 2.62 1.65 6.92
CA ALA A 29 1.81 2.70 7.55
C ALA A 29 1.62 3.90 6.60
N SER A 30 2.68 4.31 5.89
CA SER A 30 2.60 5.39 4.90
C SER A 30 1.69 5.03 3.72
N LEU A 31 1.78 3.81 3.17
CA LEU A 31 0.88 3.34 2.12
C LEU A 31 -0.57 3.27 2.59
N LYS A 32 -0.80 2.82 3.81
CA LYS A 32 -2.13 2.72 4.43
C LYS A 32 -2.80 4.08 4.52
N GLN A 33 -2.07 5.11 4.96
CA GLN A 33 -2.59 6.48 5.01
C GLN A 33 -2.98 7.00 3.63
N LEU A 34 -2.18 6.73 2.59
CA LEU A 34 -2.51 7.14 1.22
C LEU A 34 -3.74 6.41 0.69
N LEU A 35 -3.84 5.10 0.90
CA LEU A 35 -4.99 4.30 0.47
C LEU A 35 -6.27 4.69 1.23
N LEU A 36 -6.20 5.00 2.52
CA LEU A 36 -7.34 5.52 3.29
C LEU A 36 -7.80 6.89 2.78
N LYS A 37 -6.85 7.75 2.42
CA LYS A 37 -7.17 9.05 1.82
C LYS A 37 -7.85 8.89 0.46
N ILE A 38 -7.42 7.93 -0.35
CA ILE A 38 -8.09 7.57 -1.60
C ILE A 38 -9.51 7.05 -1.32
N ASP A 39 -9.67 6.08 -0.42
CA ASP A 39 -10.98 5.52 -0.05
C ASP A 39 -11.97 6.61 0.43
N TYR A 40 -11.45 7.67 1.07
CA TYR A 40 -12.24 8.82 1.51
C TYR A 40 -12.53 9.85 0.39
N GLU A 41 -11.54 10.18 -0.46
CA GLU A 41 -11.65 11.26 -1.45
C GLU A 41 -12.12 10.80 -2.84
N TYR A 42 -11.84 9.55 -3.21
CA TYR A 42 -12.05 8.96 -4.52
C TYR A 42 -12.76 7.61 -4.33
N GLU A 43 -14.09 7.60 -4.49
CA GLU A 43 -14.99 6.46 -4.20
C GLU A 43 -14.49 5.08 -4.66
N THR A 44 -13.61 5.01 -5.67
CA THR A 44 -13.01 3.74 -6.13
C THR A 44 -11.55 3.89 -6.55
N LEU A 45 -10.70 2.98 -6.07
CA LEU A 45 -9.36 2.75 -6.62
C LEU A 45 -9.41 1.65 -7.72
N PRO A 46 -8.82 1.86 -8.91
CA PRO A 46 -8.75 0.85 -9.96
C PRO A 46 -7.73 -0.25 -9.62
N GLU A 47 -8.12 -1.22 -8.77
CA GLU A 47 -7.24 -2.28 -8.25
C GLU A 47 -6.78 -3.32 -9.29
N TYR A 48 -7.21 -3.21 -10.55
CA TYR A 48 -6.86 -4.12 -11.65
C TYR A 48 -5.56 -3.72 -12.39
N SER A 49 -4.96 -2.59 -12.05
CA SER A 49 -3.74 -2.09 -12.70
C SER A 49 -2.82 -1.42 -11.70
N LEU A 50 -1.66 -2.03 -11.46
CA LEU A 50 -0.61 -1.47 -10.64
C LEU A 50 -0.21 -0.06 -11.09
N GLU A 51 -0.09 0.16 -12.40
CA GLU A 51 0.25 1.47 -12.95
C GLU A 51 -0.80 2.54 -12.58
N LYS A 52 -2.09 2.20 -12.69
CA LYS A 52 -3.17 3.12 -12.29
C LYS A 52 -3.17 3.37 -10.79
N ILE A 53 -2.96 2.33 -9.97
CA ILE A 53 -2.82 2.47 -8.52
C ILE A 53 -1.68 3.44 -8.17
N ILE A 54 -0.50 3.25 -8.79
CA ILE A 54 0.67 4.12 -8.58
C ILE A 54 0.34 5.56 -8.95
N ARG A 55 -0.30 5.79 -10.10
CA ARG A 55 -0.69 7.15 -10.53
C ARG A 55 -1.60 7.84 -9.53
N VAL A 56 -2.68 7.17 -9.10
CA VAL A 56 -3.62 7.73 -8.13
C VAL A 56 -2.93 8.01 -6.79
N LEU A 57 -2.06 7.11 -6.33
CA LEU A 57 -1.28 7.31 -5.10
C LEU A 57 -0.32 8.50 -5.22
N GLU A 58 0.35 8.67 -6.35
CA GLU A 58 1.26 9.81 -6.58
C GLU A 58 0.50 11.14 -6.70
N GLU A 59 -0.69 11.13 -7.30
CA GLU A 59 -1.60 12.29 -7.35
C GLU A 59 -2.06 12.71 -5.95
N VAL A 60 -2.54 11.76 -5.14
CA VAL A 60 -3.02 12.03 -3.77
C VAL A 60 -1.90 12.46 -2.84
N LYS A 61 -0.70 11.91 -3.03
CA LYS A 61 0.53 12.29 -2.31
C LYS A 61 1.09 13.64 -2.76
N LYS A 62 0.70 14.14 -3.95
CA LYS A 62 1.31 15.29 -4.64
C LYS A 62 2.82 15.10 -4.88
N GLY A 63 3.22 13.89 -5.24
CA GLY A 63 4.63 13.55 -5.47
C GLY A 63 4.87 12.06 -5.69
N LYS A 64 6.11 11.70 -6.06
CA LYS A 64 6.47 10.33 -6.40
C LYS A 64 6.41 9.39 -5.18
N LEU A 65 6.01 8.14 -5.41
CA LEU A 65 6.22 7.07 -4.44
C LEU A 65 7.71 6.74 -4.36
N THR A 66 8.17 6.36 -3.16
CA THR A 66 9.54 5.89 -2.99
C THR A 66 9.71 4.50 -3.62
N SER A 67 10.93 4.09 -3.96
CA SER A 67 11.19 2.76 -4.53
C SER A 67 10.69 1.63 -3.64
N ARG A 68 10.77 1.79 -2.30
CA ARG A 68 10.22 0.81 -1.35
C ARG A 68 8.70 0.75 -1.37
N GLN A 69 8.02 1.89 -1.52
CA GLN A 69 6.56 1.93 -1.66
C GLN A 69 6.11 1.22 -2.93
N LYS A 70 6.80 1.45 -4.05
CA LYS A 70 6.51 0.79 -5.34
C LYS A 70 6.73 -0.72 -5.24
N LEU A 71 7.85 -1.15 -4.67
CA LEU A 71 8.16 -2.56 -4.49
C LEU A 71 7.12 -3.29 -3.64
N LEU A 72 6.68 -2.70 -2.52
CA LEU A 72 5.62 -3.31 -1.69
C LEU A 72 4.30 -3.42 -2.45
N LEU A 73 3.90 -2.40 -3.21
CA LEU A 73 2.69 -2.45 -4.03
C LEU A 73 2.80 -3.52 -5.12
N GLU A 74 3.95 -3.64 -5.78
CA GLU A 74 4.24 -4.70 -6.75
C GLU A 74 4.08 -6.09 -6.12
N GLN A 75 4.70 -6.33 -4.96
CA GLN A 75 4.60 -7.61 -4.28
C GLN A 75 3.15 -7.93 -3.86
N MET A 76 2.40 -6.95 -3.37
CA MET A 76 0.98 -7.14 -3.00
C MET A 76 0.07 -7.44 -4.20
N MET A 77 0.40 -6.90 -5.37
CA MET A 77 -0.33 -7.13 -6.60
C MET A 77 0.03 -8.47 -7.26
N LEU A 78 1.28 -8.92 -7.10
CA LEU A 78 1.79 -10.19 -7.65
C LEU A 78 1.47 -11.40 -6.77
N HIS A 79 1.36 -11.22 -5.45
CA HIS A 79 0.93 -12.27 -4.52
C HIS A 79 -0.57 -12.11 -4.26
N GLY A 80 -1.35 -12.56 -5.24
CA GLY A 80 -2.80 -12.71 -5.14
C GLY A 80 -3.17 -14.17 -4.93
N ASP A 81 -2.89 -14.69 -3.73
CA ASP A 81 -3.63 -15.73 -2.97
C ASP A 81 -2.88 -16.03 -1.67
#